data_AF-G9P7W4-F1
#
_entry.id   AF-G9P7W4-F1
#
_cell.length_a   1.000
_cell.length_b   1.000
_cell.length_c   1.000
_cell.angle_alpha   90.00
_cell.angle_beta   90.00
_cell.angle_gamma   90.00
#
_symmetry.space_group_name_H-M   'P 1'
#
loop_
_entity.id
_entity.type
_entity.pdbx_description
1 polymer ?
#
loop_
_entity_poly.entity_id
_entity_poly.type
_entity_poly.pdbx_seq_one_letter_code
_entity_poly.pdbx_strand_id
1 'polypeptide(L)'
;MEIGSLIPMVGDGPNRFLIESLNYSNSQILTIQHRDFHKALGGKGDSEVFCFYETLQSPTAQQDKFGAWKMTGPDAILVTKSSAIHCRPWEDGAENICALNRTHSEMVKFKPNDSDYNIVKEKIKGLSRRALIARGLANDINNDKCNKFGHSANGPRCYKCGEFGHFANDLHCYKCGGYGHYANDVHCDKCGGIGHYANDPHCYKCHAYGHFAKECSMR
;
A
#
# COMPACT_ATOMS: atom_id res chain seq x y z
N MET A 1 14.21 9.56 16.56
CA MET A 1 13.83 8.38 17.36
C MET A 1 13.67 8.78 18.82
N GLU A 2 12.80 8.13 19.60
CA GLU A 2 12.82 8.22 21.07
C GLU A 2 14.09 7.51 21.57
N ILE A 3 14.95 8.22 22.29
CA ILE A 3 16.25 7.71 22.72
C ILE A 3 16.43 7.63 24.24
N GLY A 4 15.47 8.12 25.03
CA GLY A 4 15.57 8.23 26.48
C GLY A 4 15.88 6.90 27.15
N SER A 5 15.35 5.79 26.64
CA SER A 5 15.67 4.44 27.15
C SER A 5 17.04 3.91 26.75
N LEU A 6 17.66 4.47 25.69
CA LEU A 6 18.98 4.07 25.20
C LEU A 6 20.13 4.83 25.88
N ILE A 7 19.83 6.03 26.39
CA ILE A 7 20.80 6.92 27.04
C ILE A 7 21.48 6.26 28.26
N PRO A 8 20.77 5.64 29.22
CA PRO A 8 21.41 4.98 30.35
C PRO A 8 22.17 3.70 29.96
N MET A 9 21.84 3.08 28.82
CA MET A 9 22.53 1.89 28.32
C MET A 9 23.95 2.20 27.85
N VAL A 10 24.14 3.37 27.23
CA VAL A 10 25.45 3.81 26.75
C VAL A 10 26.23 4.63 27.78
N GLY A 11 25.55 5.23 28.75
CA GLY A 11 26.16 6.12 29.75
C GLY A 11 26.98 7.22 29.09
N ASP A 12 28.21 7.42 29.56
CA ASP A 12 29.22 8.32 28.97
C ASP A 12 30.16 7.60 27.99
N GLY A 13 29.75 6.44 27.49
CA GLY A 13 30.52 5.64 26.55
C GLY A 13 30.64 6.30 25.16
N PRO A 14 31.48 5.75 24.29
CA PRO A 14 31.78 6.34 22.97
C PRO A 14 30.56 6.45 22.05
N ASN A 15 29.53 5.64 22.28
CA ASN A 15 28.30 5.64 21.48
C ASN A 15 27.31 6.74 21.89
N ARG A 16 27.59 7.49 22.97
CA ARG A 16 26.65 8.49 23.50
C ARG A 16 26.25 9.54 22.46
N PHE A 17 27.24 10.13 21.80
CA PHE A 17 27.02 11.14 20.77
C PHE A 17 26.21 10.59 19.59
N LEU A 18 26.48 9.34 19.18
CA LEU A 18 25.73 8.68 18.11
C LEU A 18 24.25 8.56 18.50
N ILE A 19 23.94 8.08 19.70
CA ILE A 19 22.55 7.94 20.16
C ILE A 19 21.84 9.31 20.20
N GLU A 20 22.50 10.33 20.75
CA GLU A 20 21.94 11.69 20.78
C GLU A 20 21.68 12.25 19.38
N SER A 21 22.54 11.93 18.41
CA SER A 21 22.34 12.32 17.01
C SER A 21 21.14 11.65 16.34
N LEU A 22 20.60 10.57 16.89
CA LEU A 22 19.40 9.89 16.37
C LEU A 22 18.10 10.44 16.98
N ASN A 23 18.20 11.39 17.92
CA ASN A 23 17.03 12.03 18.51
C ASN A 23 16.17 12.70 17.42
N TYR A 24 14.85 12.59 17.55
CA TYR A 24 13.93 13.30 16.66
C TYR A 24 13.95 14.81 16.88
N SER A 25 14.37 15.29 18.05
CA SER A 25 14.48 16.73 18.33
C SER A 25 15.76 17.31 17.74
N ASN A 26 15.63 17.99 16.59
CA ASN A 26 16.65 18.86 16.00
C ASN A 26 18.01 18.19 15.68
N SER A 27 18.00 16.94 15.22
CA SER A 27 19.22 16.31 14.72
C SER A 27 19.64 16.89 13.36
N GLN A 28 20.78 17.60 13.36
CA GLN A 28 21.45 18.05 12.14
C GLN A 28 21.87 16.85 11.27
N ILE A 29 22.27 15.74 11.90
CA ILE A 29 22.70 14.51 11.20
C ILE A 29 21.54 13.90 10.42
N LEU A 30 20.35 13.79 11.04
CA LEU A 30 19.16 13.27 10.34
C LEU A 30 18.74 14.18 9.19
N THR A 31 18.93 15.50 9.32
CA THR A 31 18.63 16.47 8.26
C THR A 31 19.59 16.30 7.07
N ILE A 32 20.89 16.11 7.34
CA ILE A 32 21.89 15.83 6.30
C ILE A 32 21.59 14.51 5.60
N GLN A 33 21.33 13.44 6.37
CA GLN A 33 20.99 12.12 5.82
C GLN A 33 19.74 12.18 4.94
N HIS A 34 18.71 12.92 5.34
CA HIS A 34 17.50 13.08 4.54
C HIS A 34 17.78 13.78 3.19
N ARG A 35 18.59 14.84 3.19
CA ARG A 35 19.00 15.53 1.96
C ARG A 35 19.79 14.61 1.02
N ASP A 36 20.63 13.75 1.58
CA ASP A 36 21.43 12.82 0.79
C ASP A 36 20.57 11.66 0.26
N PHE A 37 19.60 11.19 1.07
CA PHE A 37 18.60 10.20 0.67
C PHE A 37 17.79 10.63 -0.57
N HIS A 38 17.43 11.92 -0.68
CA HIS A 38 16.74 12.45 -1.87
C HIS A 38 17.48 12.19 -3.18
N LYS A 39 18.81 12.11 -3.14
CA LYS A 39 19.66 11.90 -4.30
C LYS A 39 20.02 10.43 -4.53
N ALA A 40 19.86 9.58 -3.51
CA ALA A 40 20.35 8.21 -3.51
C ALA A 40 19.56 7.27 -4.45
N LEU A 41 18.28 7.56 -4.70
CA LEU A 41 17.36 6.68 -5.43
C LEU A 41 16.92 7.26 -6.78
N GLY A 42 17.76 8.10 -7.38
CA GLY A 42 17.47 8.73 -8.67
C GLY A 42 16.34 9.76 -8.62
N GLY A 43 15.94 10.21 -9.81
CA GLY A 43 14.86 11.18 -10.02
C GLY A 43 13.46 10.57 -9.89
N LYS A 44 12.46 11.42 -10.09
CA LYS A 44 11.05 11.01 -10.07
C LYS A 44 10.79 9.98 -11.18
N GLY A 45 10.35 8.79 -10.79
CA GLY A 45 10.05 7.68 -11.71
C GLY A 45 11.17 6.63 -11.83
N ASP A 46 12.39 6.94 -11.38
CA ASP A 46 13.53 6.01 -11.46
C ASP A 46 13.43 4.89 -10.42
N SER A 47 12.75 5.14 -9.31
CA SER A 47 12.55 4.19 -8.22
C SER A 47 11.28 4.51 -7.45
N GLU A 48 10.69 3.49 -6.84
CA GLU A 48 9.50 3.60 -6.01
C GLU A 48 9.82 3.27 -4.55
N VAL A 49 9.42 4.14 -3.63
CA VAL A 49 9.54 3.92 -2.18
C VAL A 49 8.16 3.84 -1.54
N PHE A 50 8.01 2.90 -0.62
CA PHE A 50 6.85 2.78 0.25
C PHE A 50 7.33 2.89 1.71
N CYS A 51 6.67 3.73 2.49
CA CYS A 51 7.06 4.03 3.86
C CYS A 51 6.00 3.41 4.80
N PHE A 52 6.44 2.55 5.73
CA PHE A 52 5.58 1.85 6.68
C PHE A 52 5.80 2.42 8.08
N TYR A 53 4.74 2.57 8.88
CA TYR A 53 4.86 3.09 10.24
C TYR A 53 3.98 2.34 11.26
N GLU A 54 4.44 2.31 12.50
CA GLU A 54 3.76 1.70 13.65
C GLU A 54 2.57 2.57 14.10
N THR A 55 1.48 1.94 14.56
CA THR A 55 0.37 2.65 15.23
C THR A 55 0.20 2.25 16.69
N LEU A 56 0.94 1.27 17.19
CA LEU A 56 0.98 0.89 18.59
C LEU A 56 2.33 1.29 19.21
N GLN A 57 2.33 1.63 20.48
CA GLN A 57 3.55 1.92 21.22
C GLN A 57 4.32 0.63 21.52
N SER A 58 5.64 0.72 21.55
CA SER A 58 6.51 -0.41 21.89
C SER A 58 7.03 -0.26 23.32
N PRO A 59 7.22 -1.37 24.06
CA PRO A 59 7.91 -1.31 25.34
C PRO A 59 9.34 -0.83 25.13
N THR A 60 9.85 -0.02 26.06
CA THR A 60 11.20 0.54 25.97
C THR A 60 12.25 -0.35 26.64
N ALA A 61 13.53 -0.08 26.36
CA ALA A 61 14.63 -0.77 27.00
C ALA A 61 14.71 -0.42 28.50
N GLN A 62 14.79 -1.43 29.35
CA GLN A 62 14.94 -1.29 30.79
C GLN A 62 15.88 -2.36 31.33
N GLN A 63 16.75 -1.97 32.26
CA GLN A 63 17.63 -2.91 32.94
C GLN A 63 16.89 -3.60 34.08
N ASP A 64 16.95 -4.93 34.13
CA ASP A 64 16.39 -5.69 35.24
C ASP A 64 17.31 -5.68 36.48
N LYS A 65 16.81 -6.24 37.58
CA LYS A 65 17.53 -6.32 38.86
C LYS A 65 18.86 -7.08 38.82
N PHE A 66 19.10 -7.86 37.75
CA PHE A 66 20.33 -8.62 37.54
C PHE A 66 21.28 -7.92 36.56
N GLY A 67 20.94 -6.72 36.11
CA GLY A 67 21.75 -5.94 35.18
C GLY A 67 21.49 -6.25 33.70
N ALA A 68 20.52 -7.12 33.36
CA ALA A 68 20.22 -7.47 31.98
C ALA A 68 19.22 -6.49 31.35
N TRP A 69 19.51 -6.01 30.14
CA TRP A 69 18.62 -5.13 29.38
C TRP A 69 17.52 -5.91 28.66
N LYS A 70 16.26 -5.50 28.87
CA LYS A 70 15.07 -6.11 28.26
C LYS A 70 14.10 -5.04 27.79
N MET A 71 13.25 -5.38 26.82
CA MET A 71 12.16 -4.50 26.35
C MET A 71 10.95 -4.63 27.28
N THR A 72 11.13 -4.27 28.55
CA THR A 72 10.11 -4.35 29.61
C THR A 72 9.82 -3.00 30.26
N GLY A 73 10.41 -1.93 29.74
CA GLY A 73 10.17 -0.57 30.20
C GLY A 73 8.80 -0.06 29.75
N PRO A 74 8.44 1.17 30.18
CA PRO A 74 7.21 1.84 29.78
C PRO A 74 7.07 1.91 28.26
N ASP A 75 5.84 1.84 27.77
CA ASP A 75 5.55 1.93 26.35
C ASP A 75 5.80 3.35 25.81
N ALA A 76 6.38 3.44 24.62
CA ALA A 76 6.63 4.69 23.92
C ALA A 76 6.54 4.52 22.40
N ILE A 77 6.36 5.64 21.69
CA ILE A 77 6.52 5.69 20.23
C ILE A 77 8.01 5.78 19.94
N LEU A 78 8.63 4.67 19.51
CA LEU A 78 10.07 4.63 19.28
C LEU A 78 10.44 5.42 18.03
N VAL A 79 9.63 5.32 16.97
CA VAL A 79 9.82 6.09 15.75
C VAL A 79 8.53 6.84 15.41
N THR A 80 8.60 8.17 15.39
CA THR A 80 7.43 8.99 15.07
C THR A 80 7.00 8.76 13.61
N LYS A 81 5.68 8.86 13.34
CA LYS A 81 5.15 8.80 11.98
C LYS A 81 5.92 9.73 11.04
N SER A 82 6.11 10.99 11.43
CA SER A 82 6.84 11.97 10.62
C SER A 82 8.25 11.51 10.27
N SER A 83 8.97 10.88 11.21
CA SER A 83 10.29 10.31 10.95
C SER A 83 10.24 9.09 10.02
N ALA A 84 9.22 8.25 10.15
CA ALA A 84 9.09 7.02 9.36
C ALA A 84 8.66 7.28 7.91
N ILE A 85 7.98 8.40 7.65
CA ILE A 85 7.47 8.77 6.30
C ILE A 85 8.26 9.90 5.65
N HIS A 86 9.37 10.34 6.24
CA HIS A 86 10.18 11.46 5.73
C HIS A 86 10.98 11.03 4.49
N CYS A 87 10.26 10.81 3.39
CA CYS A 87 10.73 10.25 2.12
C CYS A 87 10.89 11.41 1.08
N ARG A 88 10.86 11.13 -0.22
CA ARG A 88 11.02 12.18 -1.26
C ARG A 88 9.70 12.96 -1.47
N PRO A 89 9.73 14.21 -1.96
CA PRO A 89 8.52 15.05 -2.08
C PRO A 89 7.42 14.52 -3.01
N TRP A 90 7.71 13.51 -3.84
CA TRP A 90 6.74 12.86 -4.73
C TRP A 90 6.26 11.50 -4.21
N GLU A 91 6.59 11.15 -2.97
CA GLU A 91 6.24 9.89 -2.30
C GLU A 91 5.55 10.15 -0.95
N ASP A 92 5.03 11.36 -0.75
CA ASP A 92 4.27 11.79 0.43
C ASP A 92 2.77 11.46 0.32
N GLY A 93 2.35 10.90 -0.82
CA GLY A 93 0.99 10.47 -1.08
C GLY A 93 0.54 9.29 -0.19
N ALA A 94 -0.76 9.22 0.07
CA ALA A 94 -1.37 8.15 0.87
C ALA A 94 -1.18 6.76 0.24
N GLU A 95 -0.94 6.69 -1.06
CA GLU A 95 -0.61 5.46 -1.78
C GLU A 95 0.78 4.92 -1.45
N ASN A 96 1.72 5.77 -1.02
CA ASN A 96 3.09 5.40 -0.65
C ASN A 96 3.24 5.12 0.85
N ILE A 97 2.27 5.52 1.67
CA ILE A 97 2.35 5.46 3.13
C ILE A 97 1.40 4.39 3.67
N CYS A 98 1.93 3.45 4.46
CA CYS A 98 1.17 2.34 5.03
C CYS A 98 1.25 2.36 6.57
N ALA A 99 0.09 2.51 7.21
CA ALA A 99 -0.04 2.34 8.65
C ALA A 99 -0.22 0.86 8.97
N LEU A 100 0.53 0.32 9.92
CA LEU A 100 0.40 -1.06 10.38
C LEU A 100 0.00 -1.09 11.85
N ASN A 101 -1.02 -1.89 12.20
CA ASN A 101 -1.55 -1.97 13.57
C ASN A 101 -0.64 -2.79 14.50
N ARG A 102 0.58 -2.31 14.67
CA ARG A 102 1.70 -3.02 15.29
C ARG A 102 2.63 -2.05 16.00
N THR A 103 3.45 -2.62 16.86
CA THR A 103 4.60 -1.97 17.48
C THR A 103 5.79 -1.99 16.52
N HIS A 104 6.78 -1.13 16.73
CA HIS A 104 8.03 -1.07 15.96
C HIS A 104 8.71 -2.43 15.88
N SER A 105 8.79 -3.11 17.01
CA SER A 105 9.45 -4.42 17.15
C SER A 105 8.73 -5.55 16.40
N GLU A 106 7.43 -5.44 16.17
CA GLU A 106 6.61 -6.48 15.53
C GLU A 106 6.29 -6.17 14.06
N MET A 107 6.70 -4.99 13.56
CA MET A 107 6.34 -4.49 12.22
C MET A 107 6.75 -5.44 11.08
N VAL A 108 7.86 -6.16 11.24
CA VAL A 108 8.40 -7.10 10.25
C VAL A 108 8.15 -8.57 10.59
N LYS A 109 7.42 -8.85 11.67
CA LYS A 109 7.20 -10.22 12.19
C LYS A 109 5.78 -10.68 11.87
N PHE A 110 5.60 -11.30 10.72
CA PHE A 110 4.31 -11.81 10.28
C PHE A 110 4.04 -13.23 10.77
N LYS A 111 2.79 -13.53 11.10
CA LYS A 111 2.32 -14.87 11.48
C LYS A 111 1.41 -15.45 10.38
N PRO A 112 1.11 -16.75 10.38
CA PRO A 112 0.07 -17.30 9.52
C PRO A 112 -1.27 -16.55 9.72
N ASN A 113 -1.99 -16.27 8.62
CA ASN A 113 -3.28 -15.56 8.60
C ASN A 113 -3.24 -14.09 9.09
N ASP A 114 -2.07 -13.47 9.03
CA ASP A 114 -1.86 -12.09 9.38
C ASP A 114 -2.45 -11.12 8.34
N SER A 115 -3.34 -10.23 8.77
CA SER A 115 -3.98 -9.25 7.88
C SER A 115 -3.00 -8.22 7.33
N ASP A 116 -2.02 -7.80 8.14
CA ASP A 116 -1.05 -6.78 7.76
C ASP A 116 -0.03 -7.32 6.76
N TYR A 117 0.24 -8.64 6.81
CA TYR A 117 1.08 -9.32 5.82
C TYR A 117 0.57 -9.14 4.40
N ASN A 118 -0.76 -9.22 4.20
CA ASN A 118 -1.33 -9.05 2.87
C ASN A 118 -1.11 -7.64 2.32
N ILE A 119 -1.16 -6.61 3.17
CA ILE A 119 -0.88 -5.21 2.78
C ILE A 119 0.54 -5.10 2.23
N VAL A 120 1.53 -5.60 2.98
CA VAL A 120 2.94 -5.57 2.60
C VAL A 120 3.20 -6.40 1.34
N LYS A 121 2.63 -7.61 1.28
CA LYS A 121 2.76 -8.53 0.15
C LYS A 121 2.27 -7.92 -1.15
N GLU A 122 1.10 -7.26 -1.15
CA GLU A 122 0.56 -6.66 -2.36
C GLU A 122 1.38 -5.43 -2.82
N LYS A 123 1.94 -4.65 -1.89
CA LYS A 123 2.88 -3.57 -2.23
C LYS A 123 4.15 -4.11 -2.90
N ILE A 124 4.77 -5.14 -2.31
CA ILE A 124 5.98 -5.77 -2.85
C ILE A 124 5.70 -6.40 -4.22
N LYS A 125 4.60 -7.13 -4.37
CA LYS A 125 4.20 -7.71 -5.66
C LYS A 125 4.04 -6.65 -6.75
N GLY A 126 3.36 -5.55 -6.42
CA GLY A 126 3.17 -4.43 -7.34
C GLY A 126 4.49 -3.83 -7.79
N LEU A 127 5.41 -3.61 -6.84
CA LEU A 127 6.75 -3.09 -7.12
C LEU A 127 7.54 -4.06 -8.01
N SER A 128 7.55 -5.36 -7.68
CA SER A 128 8.22 -6.39 -8.48
C SER A 128 7.68 -6.47 -9.90
N ARG A 129 6.35 -6.42 -10.08
CA ARG A 129 5.73 -6.44 -11.42
C ARG A 129 6.15 -5.23 -12.24
N ARG A 130 6.10 -4.03 -11.67
CA ARG A 130 6.50 -2.79 -12.36
C ARG A 130 7.99 -2.78 -12.70
N ALA A 131 8.85 -3.27 -11.81
CA ALA A 131 10.27 -3.42 -12.06
C ALA A 131 10.56 -4.39 -13.24
N LEU A 132 9.83 -5.51 -13.33
CA LEU A 132 9.97 -6.44 -14.45
C LEU A 132 9.52 -5.83 -15.79
N ILE A 133 8.41 -5.08 -15.78
CA ILE A 133 7.90 -4.35 -16.95
C ILE A 133 8.91 -3.30 -17.42
N ALA A 134 9.45 -2.49 -16.49
CA ALA A 134 10.42 -1.45 -16.81
C ALA A 134 11.71 -2.01 -17.45
N ARG A 135 12.06 -3.27 -17.15
CA ARG A 135 13.21 -3.97 -17.74
C ARG A 135 12.92 -4.62 -19.09
N GLY A 136 11.70 -4.50 -19.62
CA GLY A 136 11.26 -5.20 -20.84
C GLY A 136 11.24 -6.73 -20.69
N LEU A 137 11.30 -7.24 -19.45
CA LEU A 137 11.33 -8.67 -19.15
C LEU A 137 9.93 -9.27 -18.96
N ALA A 138 8.89 -8.42 -18.98
CA ALA A 138 7.50 -8.85 -18.90
C ALA A 138 6.84 -8.77 -20.28
N ASN A 139 7.19 -9.68 -21.19
CA ASN A 139 6.51 -9.79 -22.48
C ASN A 139 5.27 -10.71 -22.47
N ASP A 140 4.98 -11.42 -21.37
CA ASP A 140 3.85 -12.36 -21.29
C ASP A 140 3.20 -12.45 -19.88
N ILE A 141 2.92 -11.32 -19.22
CA ILE A 141 1.92 -11.28 -18.11
C ILE A 141 0.63 -10.60 -18.60
N ASN A 142 0.33 -10.79 -19.88
CA ASN A 142 -0.96 -10.48 -20.50
C ASN A 142 -1.62 -11.79 -20.94
N ASN A 143 -1.89 -12.69 -20.00
CA ASN A 143 -2.99 -13.64 -20.19
C ASN A 143 -3.63 -14.11 -18.87
N ASP A 144 -3.67 -13.25 -17.86
CA ASP A 144 -4.95 -13.13 -17.19
C ASP A 144 -5.74 -12.14 -18.04
N LYS A 145 -6.44 -12.66 -19.05
CA LYS A 145 -7.80 -12.17 -19.29
C LYS A 145 -8.47 -12.30 -17.93
N CYS A 146 -8.39 -11.23 -17.14
CA CYS A 146 -9.20 -11.10 -15.97
C CYS A 146 -10.63 -11.06 -16.51
N ASN A 147 -11.23 -12.24 -16.64
CA ASN A 147 -12.64 -12.48 -16.91
C ASN A 147 -13.52 -11.96 -15.75
N LYS A 148 -12.97 -11.08 -14.89
CA LYS A 148 -13.70 -10.38 -13.83
C LYS A 148 -14.15 -9.04 -14.39
N PHE A 149 -15.46 -8.90 -14.42
CA PHE A 149 -16.21 -7.74 -14.86
C PHE A 149 -15.61 -6.43 -14.33
N GLY A 150 -15.29 -5.53 -15.27
CA GLY A 150 -14.88 -4.15 -14.98
C GLY A 150 -13.43 -3.79 -15.34
N HIS A 151 -12.52 -4.76 -15.52
CA HIS A 151 -11.12 -4.43 -15.83
C HIS A 151 -10.96 -4.11 -17.31
N SER A 152 -10.83 -2.82 -17.64
CA SER A 152 -10.58 -2.34 -19.00
C SER A 152 -9.16 -1.80 -19.12
N ALA A 153 -8.40 -2.30 -20.10
CA ALA A 153 -7.06 -1.82 -20.39
C ALA A 153 -7.01 -0.32 -20.77
N ASN A 154 -8.15 0.26 -21.18
CA ASN A 154 -8.29 1.67 -21.55
C ASN A 154 -8.90 2.54 -20.43
N GLY A 155 -9.08 2.00 -19.22
CA GLY A 155 -9.68 2.72 -18.09
C GLY A 155 -8.65 3.38 -17.16
N PRO A 156 -9.09 4.21 -16.19
CA PRO A 156 -8.22 4.77 -15.16
C PRO A 156 -7.59 3.67 -14.29
N ARG A 157 -6.37 3.91 -13.79
CA ARG A 157 -5.66 2.98 -12.90
C ARG A 157 -6.14 3.16 -11.46
N CYS A 158 -6.65 2.09 -10.86
CA CYS A 158 -7.02 2.06 -9.46
C CYS A 158 -5.78 2.07 -8.57
N TYR A 159 -5.65 3.06 -7.69
CA TYR A 159 -4.51 3.17 -6.77
C TYR A 159 -4.55 2.17 -5.61
N LYS A 160 -5.69 1.50 -5.35
CA LYS A 160 -5.81 0.45 -4.32
C LYS A 160 -5.37 -0.93 -4.82
N CYS A 161 -5.75 -1.32 -6.02
CA CYS A 161 -5.44 -2.65 -6.58
C CYS A 161 -4.37 -2.62 -7.69
N GLY A 162 -4.04 -1.45 -8.24
CA GLY A 162 -3.04 -1.28 -9.29
C GLY A 162 -3.50 -1.64 -10.70
N GLU A 163 -4.72 -2.15 -10.85
CA GLU A 163 -5.32 -2.56 -12.12
C GLU A 163 -6.09 -1.41 -12.81
N PHE A 164 -6.25 -1.50 -14.12
CA PHE A 164 -6.98 -0.51 -14.93
C PHE A 164 -8.46 -0.86 -15.04
N GLY A 165 -9.31 0.16 -15.21
CA GLY A 165 -10.75 0.00 -15.44
C GLY A 165 -11.66 0.67 -14.43
N HIS A 166 -11.12 1.15 -13.30
CA HIS A 166 -11.89 1.76 -12.22
C HIS A 166 -11.06 2.72 -11.37
N PHE A 167 -11.73 3.62 -10.65
CA PHE A 167 -11.11 4.41 -9.60
C PHE A 167 -11.17 3.66 -8.27
N ALA A 168 -10.26 3.96 -7.36
CA ALA A 168 -10.21 3.22 -6.10
C ALA A 168 -11.38 3.51 -5.15
N ASN A 169 -12.19 4.51 -5.45
CA ASN A 169 -13.44 4.79 -4.75
C ASN A 169 -14.66 4.16 -5.43
N ASP A 170 -14.46 3.41 -6.53
CA ASP A 170 -15.56 2.77 -7.20
C ASP A 170 -16.21 1.75 -6.27
N LEU A 171 -17.52 1.71 -6.32
CA LEU A 171 -18.35 0.85 -5.50
C LEU A 171 -18.06 -0.61 -5.84
N HIS A 172 -17.65 -1.41 -4.86
CA HIS A 172 -17.33 -2.82 -5.06
C HIS A 172 -18.54 -3.71 -4.76
N CYS A 173 -18.88 -4.57 -5.71
CA CYS A 173 -19.92 -5.57 -5.53
C CYS A 173 -19.33 -6.85 -4.93
N TYR A 174 -19.68 -7.15 -3.69
CA TYR A 174 -19.19 -8.34 -2.99
C TYR A 174 -19.74 -9.67 -3.54
N LYS A 175 -20.80 -9.65 -4.36
CA LYS A 175 -21.38 -10.88 -4.96
C LYS A 175 -20.60 -11.36 -6.18
N CYS A 176 -20.21 -10.46 -7.07
CA CYS A 176 -19.50 -10.81 -8.31
C CYS A 176 -18.01 -10.41 -8.31
N GLY A 177 -17.57 -9.65 -7.30
CA GLY A 177 -16.20 -9.15 -7.20
C GLY A 177 -15.85 -8.04 -8.21
N GLY A 178 -16.82 -7.59 -9.02
CA GLY A 178 -16.69 -6.44 -9.91
C GLY A 178 -16.95 -5.12 -9.19
N TYR A 179 -16.81 -4.02 -9.91
CA TYR A 179 -16.94 -2.66 -9.37
C TYR A 179 -17.85 -1.79 -10.26
N GLY A 180 -18.22 -0.62 -9.75
CA GLY A 180 -19.12 0.34 -10.40
C GLY A 180 -20.61 0.07 -10.22
N HIS A 181 -21.02 -0.83 -9.31
CA HIS A 181 -22.42 -1.22 -9.11
C HIS A 181 -22.67 -1.80 -7.70
N TYR A 182 -23.91 -1.75 -7.21
CA TYR A 182 -24.31 -2.31 -5.92
C TYR A 182 -24.49 -3.82 -6.01
N ALA A 183 -24.30 -4.52 -4.89
CA ALA A 183 -24.58 -5.95 -4.81
C ALA A 183 -26.06 -6.32 -5.00
N ASN A 184 -26.95 -5.33 -5.00
CA ASN A 184 -28.37 -5.52 -5.27
C ASN A 184 -28.75 -5.23 -6.73
N ASP A 185 -27.79 -4.79 -7.56
CA ASP A 185 -28.05 -4.57 -8.97
C ASP A 185 -28.29 -5.91 -9.69
N VAL A 186 -29.01 -5.85 -10.80
CA VAL A 186 -29.37 -7.05 -11.55
C VAL A 186 -28.14 -7.65 -12.22
N HIS A 187 -27.83 -8.91 -11.87
CA HIS A 187 -26.80 -9.72 -12.51
C HIS A 187 -27.45 -10.71 -13.48
N CYS A 188 -26.94 -10.75 -14.72
CA CYS A 188 -27.40 -11.70 -15.72
C CYS A 188 -26.79 -13.08 -15.48
N ASP A 189 -27.61 -14.07 -15.14
CA ASP A 189 -27.13 -15.43 -14.84
C ASP A 189 -26.49 -16.17 -16.02
N LYS A 190 -26.76 -15.74 -17.27
CA LYS A 190 -26.21 -16.37 -18.48
C LYS A 190 -24.85 -15.82 -18.89
N CYS A 191 -24.65 -14.50 -18.81
CA CYS A 191 -23.44 -13.86 -19.32
C CYS A 191 -22.59 -13.20 -18.22
N GLY A 192 -23.10 -13.06 -16.99
CA GLY A 192 -22.43 -12.39 -15.86
C GLY A 192 -22.46 -10.86 -15.92
N GLY A 193 -23.06 -10.28 -16.98
CA GLY A 193 -23.20 -8.83 -17.14
C GLY A 193 -24.15 -8.20 -16.13
N ILE A 194 -24.01 -6.89 -15.91
CA ILE A 194 -24.80 -6.13 -14.94
C ILE A 194 -25.84 -5.28 -15.67
N GLY A 195 -27.00 -5.07 -15.06
CA GLY A 195 -28.04 -4.16 -15.56
C GLY A 195 -29.02 -4.77 -16.57
N HIS A 196 -29.06 -6.10 -16.71
CA HIS A 196 -30.06 -6.80 -17.54
C HIS A 196 -30.26 -8.25 -17.05
N TYR A 197 -31.41 -8.84 -17.35
CA TYR A 197 -31.70 -10.26 -17.14
C TYR A 197 -31.29 -11.11 -18.35
N ALA A 198 -31.11 -12.41 -18.13
CA ALA A 198 -30.72 -13.39 -19.15
C ALA A 198 -31.65 -13.51 -20.37
N ASN A 199 -32.87 -12.95 -20.27
CA ASN A 199 -33.86 -12.95 -21.33
C ASN A 199 -34.23 -11.53 -21.79
N ASP A 200 -33.47 -10.52 -21.37
CA ASP A 200 -33.76 -9.15 -21.77
C ASP A 200 -33.54 -8.95 -23.27
N PRO A 201 -34.45 -8.21 -23.93
CA PRO A 201 -34.31 -7.89 -25.34
C PRO A 201 -33.04 -7.05 -25.55
N HIS A 202 -32.21 -7.51 -26.49
CA HIS A 202 -31.04 -6.80 -26.97
C HIS A 202 -31.25 -6.34 -28.40
N CYS A 203 -30.63 -5.22 -28.75
CA CYS A 203 -30.67 -4.72 -30.10
C CYS A 203 -29.91 -5.66 -31.05
N TYR A 204 -30.59 -6.22 -32.05
CA TYR A 204 -29.94 -7.11 -33.03
C TYR A 204 -28.92 -6.43 -33.96
N LYS A 205 -28.85 -5.09 -33.96
CA LYS A 205 -27.86 -4.34 -34.77
C LYS A 205 -26.56 -4.08 -34.03
N CYS A 206 -26.62 -3.68 -32.76
CA CYS A 206 -25.44 -3.30 -31.97
C CYS A 206 -25.17 -4.23 -30.78
N HIS A 207 -26.02 -5.22 -30.55
CA HIS A 207 -25.96 -6.18 -29.44
C HIS A 207 -26.01 -5.57 -28.03
N ALA A 208 -26.33 -4.28 -27.89
CA ALA A 208 -26.53 -3.63 -26.61
C ALA A 208 -27.93 -3.88 -26.04
N TYR A 209 -28.03 -3.95 -24.72
CA TYR A 209 -29.28 -4.14 -23.98
C TYR A 209 -29.98 -2.79 -23.73
N GLY A 210 -31.29 -2.84 -23.46
CA GLY A 210 -32.09 -1.65 -23.08
C GLY A 210 -32.78 -0.90 -24.21
N HIS A 211 -32.70 -1.36 -25.46
CA HIS A 211 -33.46 -0.83 -26.61
C HIS A 211 -33.59 -1.87 -27.72
N PHE A 212 -34.58 -1.70 -28.61
CA PHE A 212 -34.76 -2.57 -29.79
C PHE A 212 -34.05 -2.02 -31.03
N ALA A 213 -33.81 -2.86 -32.05
CA ALA A 213 -33.12 -2.48 -33.29
C ALA A 213 -33.78 -1.32 -34.07
N LYS A 214 -35.07 -1.04 -33.82
CA LYS A 214 -35.79 0.10 -34.39
C LYS A 214 -35.47 1.43 -33.69
N GLU A 215 -35.02 1.36 -32.44
CA GLU A 215 -34.69 2.50 -31.57
C GLU A 215 -33.18 2.69 -31.42
N CYS A 216 -32.39 1.96 -32.23
CA CYS A 216 -30.95 2.02 -32.17
C CYS A 216 -30.41 3.25 -32.90
N SER A 217 -29.73 4.13 -32.16
CA SER A 217 -29.11 5.35 -32.70
C SER A 217 -27.84 5.12 -33.53
N MET A 218 -27.36 3.87 -33.60
CA MET A 218 -26.26 3.47 -34.47
C MET A 218 -26.82 3.25 -35.88
N ARG A 219 -26.34 4.06 -36.85
CA ARG A 219 -26.68 3.92 -38.27
C ARG A 219 -26.01 2.72 -38.90
#